data_AF-A0A7J4RTB0-F1
#
_entry.id   AF-A0A7J4RTB0-F1
#
_cell.length_a   1.000
_cell.length_b   1.000
_cell.length_c   1.000
_cell.angle_alpha   90.00
_cell.angle_beta   90.00
_cell.angle_gamma   90.00
#
_symmetry.space_group_name_H-M   'P 1'
#
loop_
_entity.id
_entity.type
_entity.pdbx_description
1 polymer ?
#
loop_
_entity_poly.entity_id
_entity_poly.type
_entity_poly.pdbx_seq_one_letter_code
_entity_poly.pdbx_strand_id
1 'polypeptide(L)' 'MEPILSFIAVALLVIGLVGQGFELRKIKASITKDEDLSSKNMFANKRNLKWYVMIGAGLVFGYLGQFS' A
#
# COMPACT_ATOMS: atom_id res chain seq x y z
N MET A 1 3.25 0.64 -24.78
CA MET A 1 2.25 0.17 -23.78
C MET A 1 2.10 -1.34 -23.86
N GLU A 2 2.96 -2.10 -23.18
CA GLU A 2 2.73 -3.55 -23.00
C GLU A 2 1.43 -3.73 -22.17
N PRO A 3 0.33 -4.27 -22.75
CA PRO A 3 -0.97 -4.31 -22.08
C PRO A 3 -0.89 -5.03 -20.74
N ILE A 4 -0.09 -6.08 -20.70
CA ILE A 4 0.16 -6.93 -19.54
C ILE A 4 0.80 -6.11 -18.41
N LEU A 5 1.77 -5.24 -18.70
CA LEU A 5 2.45 -4.43 -17.69
C LEU A 5 1.49 -3.41 -17.06
N SER A 6 0.62 -2.80 -17.87
CA SER A 6 -0.44 -1.89 -17.40
C SER A 6 -1.46 -2.61 -16.49
N PHE A 7 -1.89 -3.82 -16.85
CA PHE A 7 -2.77 -4.62 -16.00
C PHE A 7 -2.10 -5.01 -14.68
N ILE A 8 -0.83 -5.42 -14.71
CA ILE A 8 -0.05 -5.76 -13.51
C ILE A 8 0.08 -4.52 -12.60
N ALA A 9 0.40 -3.35 -13.16
CA ALA A 9 0.51 -2.11 -12.41
C ALA A 9 -0.79 -1.78 -11.66
N VAL A 10 -1.93 -1.84 -12.36
CA VAL A 10 -3.25 -1.59 -11.76
C VAL A 10 -3.57 -2.63 -10.67
N ALA A 11 -3.33 -3.91 -10.93
CA ALA A 11 -3.58 -4.98 -9.96
C ALA A 11 -2.76 -4.76 -8.67
N LEU A 12 -1.47 -4.43 -8.79
CA LEU A 12 -0.61 -4.16 -7.64
C LEU A 12 -1.07 -2.94 -6.85
N LEU A 13 -1.50 -1.87 -7.53
CA LEU A 13 -2.04 -0.67 -6.89
C LEU A 13 -3.34 -0.98 -6.13
N VAL A 14 -4.28 -1.70 -6.75
CA VAL A 14 -5.57 -2.04 -6.13
C VAL A 14 -5.34 -2.91 -4.90
N ILE A 15 -4.58 -4.00 -5.02
CA ILE A 15 -4.32 -4.90 -3.89
C ILE A 15 -3.53 -4.15 -2.80
N GLY A 16 -2.56 -3.31 -3.20
CA GLY A 16 -1.77 -2.47 -2.29
C GLY A 16 -2.64 -1.53 -1.45
N LEU A 17 -3.52 -0.76 -2.08
CA LEU A 17 -4.41 0.19 -1.40
C LEU A 17 -5.45 -0.52 -0.53
N VAL A 18 -6.07 -1.59 -1.04
CA VAL A 18 -7.08 -2.36 -0.29
C VAL A 18 -6.44 -3.02 0.94
N GLY A 19 -5.30 -3.70 0.75
CA GLY A 19 -4.56 -4.34 1.84
C GLY A 19 -4.09 -3.34 2.90
N GLN A 20 -3.61 -2.17 2.46
CA GLN A 20 -3.24 -1.08 3.35
C GLN A 20 -4.43 -0.65 4.24
N GLY A 21 -5.60 -0.43 3.64
CA GLY A 21 -6.82 -0.07 4.37
C GLY A 21 -7.22 -1.12 5.41
N PHE A 22 -7.14 -2.41 5.07
CA PHE A 22 -7.42 -3.51 6.01
C PHE A 22 -6.42 -3.57 7.16
N GLU A 23 -5.11 -3.42 6.93
CA GLU A 23 -4.12 -3.41 8.02
C GLU A 23 -4.28 -2.17 8.90
N LEU A 24 -4.55 -0.99 8.33
CA LEU A 24 -4.83 0.21 9.11
C LEU A 24 -6.04 0.01 10.02
N ARG A 25 -7.10 -0.64 9.54
CA ARG A 25 -8.26 -1.01 10.38
C ARG A 25 -7.86 -1.94 11.53
N LYS A 26 -7.00 -2.93 11.26
CA LYS A 26 -6.51 -3.86 12.30
C LYS A 26 -5.60 -3.16 13.31
N ILE A 27 -4.72 -2.27 12.87
CA ILE A 27 -3.83 -1.49 13.75
C ILE A 27 -4.68 -0.60 14.66
N LYS A 28 -5.67 0.11 14.11
CA LYS A 28 -6.62 0.91 14.89
C LYS A 28 -7.34 0.08 15.95
N ALA A 29 -7.82 -1.11 15.59
CA ALA A 29 -8.50 -2.00 16.53
C ALA A 29 -7.57 -2.59 17.61
N SER A 30 -6.25 -2.66 17.36
CA SER A 30 -5.28 -3.17 18.34
C SER A 30 -4.77 -2.12 19.33
N ILE A 31 -4.99 -0.83 19.06
CA ILE A 31 -4.58 0.26 19.95
C ILE A 31 -5.60 0.37 21.07
N THR A 32 -5.16 0.06 22.30
CA THR A 32 -6.04 0.01 23.50
C THR A 32 -5.91 1.26 24.38
N LYS A 33 -4.97 2.15 24.08
CA LYS A 33 -4.76 3.42 24.78
C LYS A 33 -4.67 4.56 23.77
N ASP A 34 -5.41 5.65 24.02
CA ASP A 34 -5.46 6.83 23.16
C ASP A 34 -4.10 7.52 22.96
N GLU A 35 -3.14 7.32 23.88
CA GLU A 35 -1.78 7.88 23.81
C GLU A 35 -0.95 7.30 22.65
N ASP A 36 -1.24 6.06 22.21
CA ASP A 36 -0.62 5.42 21.04
C ASP A 36 -1.27 5.83 19.69
N LEU A 37 -2.36 6.61 19.74
CA LEU A 37 -2.99 7.20 18.55
C LEU A 37 -2.20 8.40 18.00
N SER A 38 -1.05 8.76 18.59
CA SER A 38 -0.16 9.82 18.11
C SER A 38 0.49 9.48 16.76
N SER A 39 -0.35 9.53 15.73
CA SER A 39 -0.24 9.96 14.34
C SER A 39 0.91 9.46 13.43
N LYS A 40 2.08 9.12 13.96
CA LYS A 40 3.24 8.65 13.17
C LYS A 40 3.37 7.13 13.12
N ASN A 41 3.09 6.44 14.23
CA ASN A 41 3.33 4.99 14.32
C ASN A 41 2.31 4.14 13.55
N MET A 42 1.10 4.65 13.28
CA MET A 42 0.07 3.90 12.58
C MET A 42 0.42 3.70 11.09
N PHE A 43 0.88 4.76 10.42
CA PHE A 43 1.29 4.71 9.03
C PHE A 43 2.67 4.09 8.85
N ALA A 44 3.60 4.33 9.79
CA ALA A 44 4.93 3.72 9.78
C ALA A 44 4.97 2.29 10.35
N ASN A 45 3.81 1.69 10.66
CA ASN A 45 3.75 0.35 11.23
C ASN A 45 4.32 -0.67 10.23
N LYS A 46 5.17 -1.61 10.70
CA LYS A 46 5.76 -2.67 9.87
C LYS A 46 4.72 -3.49 9.11
N ARG A 47 3.51 -3.66 9.67
CA ARG A 47 2.38 -4.33 9.03
C ARG A 47 1.87 -3.59 7.80
N ASN A 48 1.99 -2.26 7.78
CA ASN A 48 1.57 -1.41 6.67
C ASN A 48 2.67 -1.23 5.61
N LEU A 49 3.94 -1.37 6.01
CA LEU A 49 5.11 -1.20 5.14
C LEU A 49 5.06 -2.05 3.86
N LYS A 50 4.66 -3.32 3.98
CA LYS A 50 4.54 -4.24 2.83
C LYS A 50 3.61 -3.71 1.74
N TRP A 51 2.54 -3.01 2.12
CA TRP A 51 1.57 -2.47 1.16
C TRP A 51 2.12 -1.24 0.44
N TYR A 52 2.91 -0.40 1.12
CA TYR A 52 3.61 0.71 0.45
C TYR A 52 4.63 0.22 -0.58
N VAL A 53 5.36 -0.86 -0.28
CA VAL A 53 6.27 -1.49 -1.25
C VAL A 53 5.50 -1.94 -2.49
N MET A 54 4.31 -2.54 -2.30
CA MET A 54 3.50 -3.03 -3.41
C MET A 54 2.88 -1.91 -4.24
N ILE A 55 2.43 -0.83 -3.59
CA ILE A 55 1.98 0.40 -4.27
C ILE A 55 3.14 1.01 -5.07
N GLY A 56 4.32 1.13 -4.46
CA GLY A 56 5.52 1.65 -5.12
C GLY A 56 5.90 0.81 -6.34
N ALA A 57 5.87 -0.52 -6.23
CA ALA A 57 6.11 -1.42 -7.36
C ALA A 57 5.07 -1.22 -8.48
N GLY A 58 3.78 -1.07 -8.14
CA GLY A 58 2.74 -0.77 -9.11
C GLY A 58 2.96 0.55 -9.84
N LEU A 59 3.37 1.61 -9.13
CA LEU A 59 3.74 2.89 -9.75
C LEU A 59 4.95 2.78 -10.68
N VAL A 60 5.99 2.04 -10.26
CA VAL A 60 7.19 1.80 -11.08
C VAL A 60 6.83 1.03 -12.35
N PHE A 61 6.04 -0.05 -12.24
CA PHE A 61 5.58 -0.78 -13.42
C PHE A 61 4.68 0.06 -14.33
N GLY A 62 3.82 0.91 -13.75
CA GLY A 62 3.00 1.85 -14.53
C GLY A 62 3.86 2.86 -15.28
N TYR A 63 4.85 3.45 -14.62
CA TYR A 63 5.81 4.36 -15.24
C TYR A 63 6.59 3.66 -16.36
N LEU A 64 7.21 2.51 -16.07
CA LEU A 64 7.97 1.76 -17.08
C LEU A 64 7.10 1.36 -18.29
N GLY A 65 5.85 0.95 -18.05
CA GLY A 65 4.90 0.56 -19.11
C GLY A 65 4.44 1.72 -19.99
N GLN A 66 4.49 2.95 -19.47
CA GLN A 66 4.18 4.17 -20.21
C GLN A 66 5.31 4.59 -21.16
N PHE A 67 6.56 4.30 -20.81
CA PHE A 67 7.75 4.65 -21.60
C PHE A 67 8.34 3.48 -22.40
N SER A 68 7.69 2.31 -22.37
CA SER A 68 8.01 1.09 -23.14
C SER A 68 7.18 0.94 -24.40
#